data_AF-A0A0N4TYK0-F1
#
_entry.id   AF-A0A0N4TYK0-F1
#
_cell.length_a   1.000
_cell.length_b   1.000
_cell.length_c   1.000
_cell.angle_alpha   90.00
_cell.angle_beta   90.00
_cell.angle_gamma   90.00
#
_symmetry.space_group_name_H-M   'P 1'
#
loop_
_entity.id
_entity.type
_entity.pdbx_description
1 polymer ?
#
loop_
_entity_poly.entity_id
_entity_poly.type
_entity_poly.pdbx_seq_one_letter_code
_entity_poly.pdbx_strand_id
1 'polypeptide(L)'
;MRYCVTVGRGMEPFVKKQLEQIQDVKIDGSIVEGKVLFDASNSNKLYNLRCAERLFLVAAYEIIDCSWNKRQLFDKLFSLCDRNSLLNSTCETAFNCLLSYGEPIQNRTFRVSLKATGKWRRKIDIEKLSTSIARHIKQMSGFNSSVHFTAIEICIHVSEKCIFIGIPITRERLSKRHYLLNNSLRSTVVDAMLSMANIQDGDIVVDLTCGSSSILLQIAHDFQDKENYFLTFSLKER
;
A
#
# COMPACT_ATOMS: atom_id res chain seq x y z
N MET A 1 -14.15 -8.50 -2.70
CA MET A 1 -13.17 -7.89 -3.63
C MET A 1 -11.78 -8.33 -3.24
N ARG A 2 -10.84 -8.33 -4.19
CA ARG A 2 -9.45 -8.71 -3.91
C ARG A 2 -8.61 -7.49 -3.58
N TYR A 3 -7.94 -7.54 -2.44
CA TYR A 3 -7.10 -6.48 -1.92
C TYR A 3 -5.66 -6.95 -1.75
N CYS A 4 -4.75 -5.98 -1.71
CA CYS A 4 -3.36 -6.20 -1.36
C CYS A 4 -2.90 -5.07 -0.46
N VAL A 5 -2.21 -5.41 0.61
CA VAL A 5 -1.44 -4.44 1.39
C VAL A 5 0.04 -4.63 1.15
N THR A 6 0.76 -3.51 0.98
CA THR A 6 2.22 -3.52 0.98
C THR A 6 2.72 -3.29 2.38
N VAL A 7 3.79 -3.98 2.78
CA VAL A 7 4.37 -3.89 4.13
C VAL A 7 5.89 -3.74 4.05
N GLY A 8 6.49 -3.21 5.12
CA GLY A 8 7.94 -3.27 5.31
C GLY A 8 8.41 -4.72 5.52
N ARG A 9 9.68 -5.00 5.23
CA ARG A 9 10.28 -6.33 5.51
C ARG A 9 10.15 -6.65 7.00
N GLY A 10 9.63 -7.84 7.31
CA GLY A 10 9.41 -8.31 8.68
C GLY A 10 8.08 -7.87 9.29
N MET A 11 7.29 -7.01 8.61
CA MET A 11 5.99 -6.55 9.10
C MET A 11 4.84 -7.45 8.65
N GLU A 12 5.10 -8.43 7.80
CA GLU A 12 4.12 -9.39 7.28
C GLU A 12 3.32 -10.10 8.40
N PRO A 13 3.94 -10.62 9.49
CA PRO A 13 3.20 -11.31 10.54
C PRO A 13 2.24 -10.39 11.30
N PHE A 14 2.65 -9.14 11.53
CA PHE A 14 1.84 -8.16 12.26
C PHE A 14 0.59 -7.78 11.47
N VAL A 15 0.74 -7.49 10.18
CA VAL A 15 -0.41 -7.21 9.32
C VAL A 15 -1.31 -8.42 9.14
N LYS A 16 -0.75 -9.63 9.04
CA LYS A 16 -1.53 -10.86 8.99
C LYS A 16 -2.40 -11.03 10.23
N LYS A 17 -1.83 -10.83 11.43
CA LYS A 17 -2.57 -10.86 12.70
C LYS A 17 -3.68 -9.79 12.74
N GLN A 18 -3.42 -8.58 12.23
CA GLN A 18 -4.44 -7.53 12.13
C GLN A 18 -5.58 -7.91 11.18
N LEU A 19 -5.27 -8.53 10.04
CA LEU A 19 -6.26 -8.98 9.07
C LEU A 19 -7.12 -10.13 9.59
N GLU A 20 -6.54 -11.07 10.35
CA GLU A 20 -7.25 -12.19 10.99
C GLU A 20 -8.29 -11.73 12.02
N GLN A 21 -8.13 -10.52 12.58
CA GLN A 21 -9.10 -9.91 13.51
C GLN A 21 -10.30 -9.26 12.78
N ILE A 22 -10.24 -9.12 11.45
CA ILE A 22 -11.31 -8.51 10.66
C ILE A 22 -12.22 -9.62 10.13
N GLN A 23 -13.50 -9.55 10.49
CA GLN A 23 -14.52 -10.45 9.96
C GLN A 23 -14.58 -10.35 8.41
N ASP A 24 -14.84 -11.48 7.75
CA ASP A 24 -14.97 -11.61 6.30
C ASP A 24 -13.68 -11.31 5.51
N VAL A 25 -12.50 -11.47 6.14
CA VAL A 25 -11.21 -11.44 5.46
C VAL A 25 -10.66 -12.85 5.27
N LYS A 26 -10.29 -13.18 4.03
CA LYS A 26 -9.62 -14.44 3.68
C LYS A 26 -8.24 -14.14 3.09
N ILE A 27 -7.20 -14.46 3.85
CA ILE A 27 -5.81 -14.17 3.47
C ILE A 27 -5.28 -15.24 2.50
N ASP A 28 -4.62 -14.82 1.43
CA ASP A 28 -3.93 -15.73 0.51
C ASP A 28 -2.67 -16.31 1.16
N GLY A 29 -2.42 -17.60 0.96
CA GLY A 29 -1.31 -18.31 1.60
C GLY A 29 0.10 -17.87 1.15
N SER A 30 0.22 -17.19 0.01
CA SER A 30 1.51 -16.76 -0.55
C SER A 30 1.78 -15.28 -0.29
N ILE A 31 2.76 -14.98 0.57
CA ILE A 31 3.29 -13.63 0.74
C ILE A 31 4.56 -13.50 -0.09
N VAL A 32 4.59 -12.54 -1.02
CA VAL A 32 5.75 -12.33 -1.89
C VAL A 32 6.17 -10.87 -1.83
N GLU A 33 7.43 -10.65 -1.42
CA GLU A 33 8.08 -9.33 -1.44
C GLU A 33 7.27 -8.22 -0.75
N GLY A 34 6.84 -8.48 0.49
CA GLY A 34 6.10 -7.52 1.30
C GLY A 34 4.72 -7.18 0.75
N LYS A 35 4.09 -8.09 -0.01
CA LYS A 35 2.69 -7.98 -0.45
C LYS A 35 1.87 -9.09 0.18
N VAL A 36 0.83 -8.70 0.93
CA VAL A 36 -0.14 -9.62 1.51
C VAL A 36 -1.44 -9.45 0.73
N LEU A 37 -1.82 -10.48 -0.01
CA LEU A 37 -3.08 -10.51 -0.75
C LEU A 37 -4.17 -11.16 0.10
N PHE A 38 -5.39 -10.67 -0.03
CA PHE A 38 -6.54 -11.18 0.68
C PHE A 38 -7.84 -10.77 -0.01
N ASP A 39 -8.89 -11.56 0.20
CA ASP A 39 -10.25 -11.20 -0.17
C ASP A 39 -10.97 -10.58 1.04
N ALA A 40 -11.73 -9.52 0.80
CA ALA A 40 -12.59 -8.91 1.82
C ALA A 40 -13.92 -8.44 1.23
N SER A 41 -14.98 -8.52 2.03
CA SER A 41 -16.33 -8.04 1.65
C SER A 41 -16.52 -6.55 1.92
N ASN A 42 -15.85 -5.99 2.93
CA ASN A 42 -16.00 -4.59 3.35
C ASN A 42 -14.63 -3.91 3.51
N SER A 43 -14.46 -2.74 2.89
CA SER A 43 -13.21 -1.97 2.94
C SER A 43 -13.07 -1.07 4.17
N ASN A 44 -14.15 -0.76 4.90
CA ASN A 44 -14.12 0.26 5.96
C ASN A 44 -13.13 -0.05 7.08
N LYS A 45 -13.02 -1.32 7.49
CA LYS A 45 -12.07 -1.74 8.53
C LYS A 45 -10.62 -1.82 8.02
N LEU A 46 -10.40 -1.93 6.71
CA LEU A 46 -9.07 -2.04 6.12
C LEU A 46 -8.27 -0.74 6.22
N TYR A 47 -8.94 0.41 6.31
CA TYR A 47 -8.28 1.71 6.51
C TYR A 47 -7.61 1.84 7.90
N ASN A 48 -7.96 0.97 8.85
CA ASN A 48 -7.42 0.97 10.21
C ASN A 48 -6.19 0.05 10.37
N LEU A 49 -5.67 -0.54 9.28
CA LEU A 49 -4.49 -1.39 9.32
C LEU A 49 -3.24 -0.56 9.60
N ARG A 50 -2.71 -0.70 10.82
CA ARG A 50 -1.61 0.14 11.33
C ARG A 50 -0.20 -0.31 10.90
N CYS A 51 0.02 -1.60 10.69
CA CYS A 51 1.31 -2.13 10.25
C CYS A 51 1.47 -2.18 8.71
N ALA A 52 0.51 -1.63 7.96
CA ALA A 52 0.51 -1.61 6.50
C ALA A 52 1.00 -0.27 5.93
N GLU A 53 1.70 -0.29 4.79
CA GLU A 53 2.17 0.92 4.12
C GLU A 53 1.10 1.50 3.17
N ARG A 54 0.53 0.68 2.30
CA ARG A 54 -0.50 1.09 1.32
C ARG A 54 -1.49 -0.04 1.11
N LEU A 55 -2.74 0.32 0.87
CA LEU A 55 -3.84 -0.58 0.56
C LEU A 55 -4.25 -0.41 -0.91
N PHE A 56 -4.34 -1.54 -1.62
CA PHE A 56 -4.66 -1.59 -3.04
C PHE A 56 -5.88 -2.47 -3.30
N LEU A 57 -6.69 -2.07 -4.28
CA LEU A 57 -7.52 -3.01 -5.04
C LEU A 57 -6.63 -3.71 -6.08
N VAL A 58 -6.75 -5.04 -6.18
CA VAL A 58 -5.90 -5.86 -7.05
C VAL A 58 -6.56 -6.06 -8.40
N ALA A 59 -5.90 -5.61 -9.47
CA ALA A 59 -6.33 -5.89 -10.84
C ALA A 59 -5.66 -7.16 -11.38
N ALA A 60 -4.37 -7.35 -11.09
CA ALA A 60 -3.63 -8.55 -11.49
C ALA A 60 -2.51 -8.86 -10.50
N TYR A 61 -2.27 -10.15 -10.30
CA TYR A 61 -1.13 -10.64 -9.55
C TYR A 61 -0.69 -11.98 -10.12
N GLU A 62 0.50 -12.01 -10.73
CA GLU A 62 1.03 -13.17 -11.46
C GLU A 62 2.41 -13.53 -10.93
N ILE A 63 2.61 -14.80 -10.57
CA ILE A 63 3.94 -15.33 -10.25
C ILE A 63 4.65 -15.58 -11.58
N ILE A 64 5.89 -15.11 -11.70
CA ILE A 64 6.70 -15.24 -12.91
C ILE A 64 8.02 -15.96 -12.61
N ASP A 65 8.58 -16.58 -13.64
CA ASP A 65 9.83 -17.31 -13.55
C ASP A 65 11.03 -16.37 -13.71
N CYS A 66 12.07 -16.57 -12.89
CA CYS A 66 13.29 -15.78 -12.92
C CYS A 66 14.09 -15.95 -14.24
N SER A 67 13.79 -16.95 -15.06
CA SER A 67 14.34 -17.17 -16.40
C SER A 67 13.73 -16.28 -17.48
N TRP A 68 12.62 -15.60 -17.21
CA TRP A 68 11.92 -14.81 -18.23
C TRP A 68 12.81 -13.75 -18.87
N ASN A 69 12.66 -13.64 -20.20
CA ASN A 69 13.27 -12.58 -21.00
C ASN A 69 12.37 -11.34 -21.06
N LYS A 70 12.91 -10.24 -21.60
CA LYS A 70 12.21 -8.94 -21.66
C LYS A 70 10.93 -8.99 -22.49
N ARG A 71 10.91 -9.78 -23.57
CA ARG A 71 9.75 -9.91 -24.45
C ARG A 71 8.61 -10.61 -23.72
N GLN A 72 8.86 -11.76 -23.09
CA GLN A 72 7.87 -12.49 -22.30
C GLN A 72 7.24 -11.63 -21.21
N LEU A 73 8.06 -10.85 -20.50
CA LEU A 73 7.57 -9.92 -19.50
C LEU A 73 6.64 -8.87 -20.11
N PHE A 74 7.04 -8.26 -21.23
CA PHE A 74 6.25 -7.20 -21.86
C PHE A 74 4.95 -7.76 -22.42
N ASP A 75 5.00 -8.89 -23.13
CA ASP A 75 3.81 -9.57 -23.67
C ASP A 75 2.82 -9.88 -22.55
N LYS A 76 3.29 -10.39 -21.41
CA LYS A 76 2.44 -10.62 -20.24
C LYS A 76 1.89 -9.31 -19.66
N LEU A 77 2.72 -8.27 -19.48
CA LEU A 77 2.27 -6.97 -18.94
C LEU A 77 1.15 -6.36 -19.79
N PHE A 78 1.30 -6.36 -21.12
CA PHE A 78 0.27 -5.83 -22.01
C PHE A 78 -1.00 -6.70 -22.00
N SER A 79 -0.86 -8.02 -21.93
CA SER A 79 -2.03 -8.92 -21.81
C SER A 79 -2.83 -8.68 -20.52
N LEU A 80 -2.17 -8.33 -19.42
CA LEU A 80 -2.84 -8.00 -18.15
C LEU A 80 -3.54 -6.63 -18.19
N CYS A 81 -3.24 -5.80 -19.18
CA CYS A 81 -3.83 -4.49 -19.41
C CYS A 81 -4.83 -4.47 -20.59
N ASP A 82 -5.17 -5.64 -21.14
CA ASP A 82 -6.12 -5.75 -22.26
C ASP A 82 -7.58 -5.56 -21.84
N ARG A 83 -8.47 -5.39 -22.82
CA ARG A 83 -9.90 -5.09 -22.61
C ARG A 83 -10.63 -6.11 -21.75
N ASN A 84 -10.23 -7.37 -21.85
CA ASN A 84 -10.83 -8.49 -21.12
C ASN A 84 -10.23 -8.69 -19.72
N SER A 85 -9.26 -7.87 -19.32
CA SER A 85 -8.64 -7.94 -18.01
C SER A 85 -9.56 -7.39 -16.92
N LEU A 86 -9.32 -7.81 -15.67
CA LEU A 86 -9.97 -7.26 -14.48
C LEU A 86 -9.58 -5.80 -14.21
N LEU A 87 -8.63 -5.23 -14.97
CA LEU A 87 -8.16 -3.86 -14.76
C LEU A 87 -9.29 -2.84 -14.92
N ASN A 88 -10.11 -2.96 -15.97
CA ASN A 88 -11.17 -1.99 -16.23
C ASN A 88 -12.23 -1.97 -15.11
N SER A 89 -12.70 -3.13 -14.67
CA SER A 89 -13.67 -3.22 -13.56
C SER A 89 -13.05 -2.76 -12.23
N THR A 90 -11.75 -3.02 -12.03
CA THR A 90 -11.03 -2.54 -10.85
C THR A 90 -10.87 -1.02 -10.87
N CYS A 91 -10.58 -0.42 -12.03
CA CYS A 91 -10.53 1.03 -12.22
C CYS A 91 -11.89 1.67 -11.95
N GLU A 92 -12.98 1.13 -12.51
CA GLU A 92 -14.34 1.61 -12.24
C GLU A 92 -14.68 1.56 -10.74
N THR A 93 -14.37 0.44 -10.10
CA THR A 93 -14.54 0.29 -8.65
C THR A 93 -13.75 1.34 -7.88
N ALA A 94 -12.48 1.55 -8.25
CA ALA A 94 -11.62 2.52 -7.59
C ALA A 94 -12.10 3.96 -7.81
N PHE A 95 -12.59 4.31 -9.01
CA PHE A 95 -13.21 5.60 -9.28
C PHE A 95 -14.43 5.80 -8.37
N ASN A 96 -15.30 4.81 -8.24
CA ASN A 96 -16.49 4.90 -7.37
C ASN A 96 -16.13 4.99 -5.88
N CYS A 97 -15.02 4.38 -5.45
CA CYS A 97 -14.54 4.49 -4.07
C CYS A 97 -13.88 5.85 -3.77
N LEU A 98 -13.18 6.44 -4.74
CA LEU A 98 -12.34 7.63 -4.56
C LEU A 98 -13.01 8.95 -4.97
N LEU A 99 -14.03 8.87 -5.82
CA LEU A 99 -14.86 10.00 -6.24
C LEU A 99 -16.18 9.95 -5.47
N SER A 100 -16.57 11.07 -4.86
CA SER A 100 -17.90 11.25 -4.28
C SER A 100 -18.99 11.15 -5.34
N TYR A 101 -20.17 10.61 -4.98
CA TYR A 101 -21.38 10.70 -5.80
C TYR A 101 -21.62 12.17 -6.18
N GLY A 102 -21.45 12.51 -7.47
CA GLY A 102 -21.68 13.86 -7.98
C GLY A 102 -20.51 14.50 -8.74
N GLU A 103 -19.31 13.92 -8.74
CA GLU A 103 -18.21 14.41 -9.58
C GLU A 103 -18.44 14.06 -11.07
N PRO A 104 -18.25 15.01 -12.01
CA PRO A 104 -18.55 14.79 -13.42
C PRO A 104 -17.65 13.69 -14.04
N ILE A 105 -18.20 12.98 -15.04
CA ILE A 105 -17.55 11.90 -15.81
C ILE A 105 -16.18 12.33 -16.39
N GLN A 106 -15.94 13.64 -16.55
CA GLN A 106 -14.67 14.21 -17.01
C GLN A 106 -13.49 14.02 -16.04
N ASN A 107 -13.74 13.65 -14.78
CA ASN A 107 -12.70 13.40 -13.77
C ASN A 107 -12.16 11.95 -13.74
N ARG A 108 -12.45 11.12 -14.75
CA ARG A 108 -11.88 9.76 -14.87
C ARG A 108 -10.46 9.78 -15.44
N THR A 109 -9.59 10.51 -14.74
CA THR A 109 -8.17 10.62 -15.09
C THR A 109 -7.33 9.61 -14.32
N PHE A 110 -6.36 8.99 -14.99
CA PHE A 110 -5.42 8.06 -14.36
C PHE A 110 -3.97 8.37 -14.72
N ARG A 111 -3.05 7.94 -13.85
CA ARG A 111 -1.61 7.84 -14.14
C ARG A 111 -1.14 6.41 -13.96
N VAL A 112 -0.09 6.03 -14.68
CA VAL A 112 0.59 4.74 -14.49
C VAL A 112 1.89 4.97 -13.73
N SER A 113 2.05 4.25 -12.64
CA SER A 113 3.23 4.28 -11.77
C SER A 113 3.90 2.93 -11.82
N LEU A 114 5.04 2.83 -12.49
CA LEU A 114 5.76 1.57 -12.67
C LEU A 114 6.99 1.52 -11.78
N LYS A 115 7.13 0.43 -11.02
CA LYS A 115 8.31 0.14 -10.21
C LYS A 115 8.88 -1.22 -10.59
N ALA A 116 10.15 -1.24 -10.97
CA ALA A 116 10.88 -2.47 -11.25
C ALA A 116 11.93 -2.72 -10.14
N THR A 117 12.05 -3.98 -9.71
CA THR A 117 13.08 -4.44 -8.75
C THR A 117 13.92 -5.57 -9.35
N GLY A 118 14.99 -5.96 -8.65
CA GLY A 118 15.86 -7.05 -9.09
C GLY A 118 16.52 -6.80 -10.45
N LYS A 119 16.66 -7.84 -11.26
CA LYS A 119 17.22 -7.76 -12.63
C LYS A 119 16.48 -6.77 -13.53
N TRP A 120 15.18 -6.56 -13.32
CA TRP A 120 14.35 -5.73 -14.19
C TRP A 120 14.63 -4.25 -14.06
N ARG A 121 15.05 -3.80 -12.86
CA ARG A 121 15.42 -2.40 -12.61
C ARG A 121 16.48 -1.87 -13.59
N ARG A 122 17.38 -2.75 -14.07
CA ARG A 122 18.44 -2.41 -15.03
C ARG A 122 18.07 -2.67 -16.50
N LYS A 123 17.02 -3.47 -16.75
CA LYS A 123 16.64 -3.94 -18.11
C LYS A 123 15.46 -3.17 -18.72
N ILE A 124 14.77 -2.40 -17.89
CA ILE A 124 13.53 -1.69 -18.26
C ILE A 124 13.76 -0.20 -18.13
N ASP A 125 13.42 0.52 -19.20
CA ASP A 125 13.20 1.96 -19.16
C ASP A 125 11.80 2.20 -18.57
N ILE A 126 11.77 2.62 -17.30
CA ILE A 126 10.54 2.73 -16.51
C ILE A 126 9.61 3.79 -17.11
N GLU A 127 10.16 4.93 -17.53
CA GLU A 127 9.39 6.06 -18.05
C GLU A 127 8.77 5.74 -19.41
N LYS A 128 9.55 5.14 -20.32
CA LYS A 128 9.02 4.74 -21.63
C LYS A 128 7.97 3.64 -21.49
N LEU A 129 8.21 2.65 -20.63
CA LEU A 129 7.27 1.56 -20.44
C LEU A 129 5.97 2.02 -19.78
N SER A 130 6.04 2.84 -18.72
CA SER A 130 4.85 3.37 -18.06
C SER A 130 4.00 4.21 -19.02
N THR A 131 4.64 5.04 -19.85
CA THR A 131 3.98 5.83 -20.90
C THR A 131 3.32 4.95 -21.94
N SER A 132 4.01 3.90 -22.40
CA SER A 132 3.44 2.95 -23.37
C SER A 132 2.24 2.19 -22.81
N ILE A 133 2.31 1.76 -21.54
CA ILE A 133 1.19 1.08 -20.87
C ILE A 133 0.02 2.06 -20.66
N ALA A 134 0.29 3.30 -20.27
CA ALA A 134 -0.75 4.32 -20.12
C ALA A 134 -1.50 4.56 -21.46
N ARG A 135 -0.76 4.64 -22.57
CA ARG A 135 -1.35 4.75 -23.91
C ARG A 135 -2.20 3.52 -24.26
N HIS A 136 -1.71 2.32 -23.95
CA HIS A 136 -2.46 1.06 -24.18
C HIS A 136 -3.77 1.04 -23.39
N ILE A 137 -3.73 1.34 -22.09
CA ILE A 137 -4.92 1.38 -21.24
C ILE A 137 -5.92 2.43 -21.77
N LYS A 138 -5.44 3.64 -22.10
CA LYS A 138 -6.29 4.71 -22.67
C LYS A 138 -7.03 4.26 -23.93
N GLN A 139 -6.36 3.52 -24.82
CA GLN A 139 -6.97 2.99 -26.05
C GLN A 139 -8.04 1.93 -25.76
N MET A 140 -7.94 1.24 -24.63
CA MET A 140 -8.75 0.06 -24.31
C MET A 140 -9.91 0.34 -23.35
N SER A 141 -9.84 1.41 -22.56
CA SER A 141 -10.76 1.65 -21.44
C SER A 141 -11.58 2.93 -21.53
N GLY A 142 -11.34 3.80 -22.53
CA GLY A 142 -12.00 5.10 -22.67
C GLY A 142 -11.63 6.13 -21.59
N PHE A 143 -10.72 5.80 -20.66
CA PHE A 143 -10.27 6.69 -19.60
C PHE A 143 -9.22 7.68 -20.10
N ASN A 144 -9.13 8.85 -19.47
CA ASN A 144 -8.13 9.85 -19.82
C ASN A 144 -6.85 9.67 -19.01
N SER A 145 -5.69 9.64 -19.67
CA SER A 145 -4.40 9.67 -18.97
C SER A 145 -3.98 11.12 -18.72
N SER A 146 -3.65 11.50 -17.48
CA SER A 146 -3.10 12.81 -17.13
C SER A 146 -1.89 12.64 -16.20
N VAL A 147 -0.93 13.56 -16.25
CA VAL A 147 0.24 13.54 -15.36
C VAL A 147 0.08 14.53 -14.19
N HIS A 148 -0.74 15.58 -14.38
CA HIS A 148 -0.87 16.67 -13.40
C HIS A 148 -2.03 16.51 -12.42
N PHE A 149 -3.18 16.02 -12.88
CA PHE A 149 -4.36 15.77 -12.04
C PHE A 149 -4.93 14.40 -12.36
N THR A 150 -4.75 13.46 -11.43
CA THR A 150 -5.18 12.06 -11.59
C THR A 150 -6.08 11.65 -10.45
N ALA A 151 -7.31 11.28 -10.78
CA ALA A 151 -8.23 10.70 -9.81
C ALA A 151 -7.75 9.34 -9.29
N ILE A 152 -7.10 8.52 -10.13
CA ILE A 152 -6.52 7.24 -9.72
C ILE A 152 -5.07 7.04 -10.19
N GLU A 153 -4.32 6.23 -9.44
CA GLU A 153 -2.97 5.78 -9.79
C GLU A 153 -3.00 4.27 -10.07
N ILE A 154 -2.62 3.82 -11.26
CA ILE A 154 -2.44 2.39 -11.56
C ILE A 154 -0.99 2.05 -11.25
N CYS A 155 -0.75 1.35 -10.14
CA CYS A 155 0.57 0.94 -9.71
C CYS A 155 0.91 -0.43 -10.31
N ILE A 156 2.02 -0.49 -11.05
CA ILE A 156 2.57 -1.71 -11.63
C ILE A 156 3.90 -2.00 -10.95
N HIS A 157 3.98 -3.10 -10.22
CA HIS A 157 5.22 -3.57 -9.59
C HIS A 157 5.71 -4.82 -10.32
N VAL A 158 6.92 -4.76 -10.85
CA VAL A 158 7.57 -5.87 -11.53
C VAL A 158 8.80 -6.29 -10.76
N SER A 159 8.90 -7.56 -10.42
CA SER A 159 10.06 -8.17 -9.80
C SER A 159 10.47 -9.45 -10.52
N GLU A 160 11.50 -10.12 -10.03
CA GLU A 160 11.93 -11.41 -10.57
C GLU A 160 10.97 -12.55 -10.24
N LYS A 161 10.05 -12.33 -9.29
CA LYS A 161 9.14 -13.34 -8.76
C LYS A 161 7.69 -13.08 -9.14
N CYS A 162 7.29 -11.83 -9.32
CA CYS A 162 5.91 -11.51 -9.62
C CYS A 162 5.73 -10.23 -10.45
N ILE A 163 4.57 -10.16 -11.10
CA ILE A 163 3.97 -8.94 -11.63
C ILE A 163 2.75 -8.64 -10.75
N PHE A 164 2.64 -7.40 -10.30
CA PHE A 164 1.49 -6.90 -9.56
C PHE A 164 0.95 -5.65 -10.23
N ILE A 165 -0.37 -5.60 -10.43
CA ILE A 165 -1.09 -4.42 -10.88
C ILE A 165 -2.21 -4.15 -9.89
N GLY A 166 -2.21 -2.96 -9.30
CA GLY A 166 -3.23 -2.57 -8.34
C GLY A 166 -3.42 -1.07 -8.26
N ILE A 167 -4.55 -0.66 -7.70
CA ILE A 167 -4.95 0.73 -7.59
C ILE A 167 -5.03 1.08 -6.10
N PRO A 168 -4.23 2.03 -5.60
CA PRO A 168 -4.29 2.42 -4.21
C PRO A 168 -5.64 3.09 -3.95
N ILE A 169 -6.37 2.57 -2.97
CA ILE A 169 -7.69 3.12 -2.58
C ILE A 169 -7.59 4.15 -1.43
N THR A 170 -6.37 4.57 -1.12
CA THR A 170 -6.07 5.63 -0.19
C THR A 170 -5.26 6.72 -0.90
N ARG A 171 -5.64 7.99 -0.71
CA ARG A 171 -4.88 9.12 -1.27
C ARG A 171 -3.49 9.21 -0.66
N GLU A 172 -3.39 9.00 0.66
CA GLU A 172 -2.13 8.91 1.38
C GLU A 172 -1.81 7.47 1.78
N ARG A 173 -0.56 7.21 2.13
CA ARG A 173 -0.13 5.92 2.67
C ARG A 173 -0.79 5.70 4.03
N LEU A 174 -1.19 4.47 4.34
CA LEU A 174 -1.70 4.10 5.68
C LEU A 174 -0.65 4.38 6.76
N SER A 175 0.63 4.24 6.42
CA SER A 175 1.75 4.54 7.30
C SER A 175 1.98 6.04 7.54
N LYS A 176 1.35 6.95 6.77
CA LYS A 176 1.52 8.40 6.99
C LYS A 176 0.60 8.85 8.12
N ARG A 177 1.19 9.38 9.18
CA ARG A 177 0.50 9.89 10.37
C ARG A 177 0.91 11.33 10.60
N HIS A 178 -0.02 12.28 10.44
CA HIS A 178 0.30 13.71 10.45
C HIS A 178 0.81 14.21 11.82
N TYR A 179 0.41 13.55 12.91
CA TYR A 179 0.91 13.86 14.25
C TYR A 179 2.36 13.41 14.47
N LEU A 180 2.90 12.54 13.62
CA LEU A 180 4.30 12.17 13.66
C LEU A 180 5.09 13.09 12.71
N LEU A 181 5.44 14.28 13.22
CA LEU A 181 6.07 15.37 12.47
C LEU A 181 7.36 14.92 11.75
N ASN A 182 8.31 14.40 12.53
CA ASN A 182 9.63 13.97 12.07
C ASN A 182 9.79 12.46 12.31
N ASN A 183 9.18 11.64 11.46
CA ASN A 183 9.27 10.18 11.57
C ASN A 183 10.69 9.66 11.31
N SER A 184 11.54 9.59 12.34
CA SER A 184 12.82 8.87 12.26
C SER A 184 12.56 7.36 12.18
N LEU A 185 11.65 6.85 13.03
CA LEU A 185 11.18 5.48 12.99
C LEU A 185 9.91 5.37 12.15
N ARG A 186 9.82 4.34 11.30
CA ARG A 186 8.61 4.07 10.54
C ARG A 186 7.45 3.78 11.49
N SER A 187 6.33 4.46 11.30
CA SER A 187 5.10 4.27 12.07
C SER A 187 4.67 2.82 12.15
N THR A 188 4.71 2.08 11.04
CA THR A 188 4.38 0.64 10.98
C THR A 188 5.22 -0.21 11.94
N VAL A 189 6.50 0.15 12.11
CA VAL A 189 7.41 -0.51 13.07
C VAL A 189 7.04 -0.10 14.50
N VAL A 190 6.66 1.16 14.72
CA VAL A 190 6.17 1.62 16.02
C VAL A 190 4.97 0.78 16.45
N ASP A 191 3.93 0.60 15.62
CA ASP A 191 2.78 -0.23 16.04
C ASP A 191 3.14 -1.67 16.27
N ALA A 192 4.07 -2.22 15.47
CA ALA A 192 4.55 -3.58 15.69
C ALA A 192 5.17 -3.69 17.09
N MET A 193 6.03 -2.74 17.49
CA MET A 193 6.62 -2.68 18.83
C MET A 193 5.56 -2.54 19.92
N LEU A 194 4.59 -1.63 19.76
CA LEU A 194 3.52 -1.44 20.74
C LEU A 194 2.64 -2.69 20.88
N SER A 195 2.35 -3.37 19.76
CA SER A 195 1.58 -4.61 19.77
C SER A 195 2.29 -5.76 20.51
N MET A 196 3.63 -5.73 20.55
CA MET A 196 4.44 -6.69 21.30
C MET A 196 4.58 -6.30 22.78
N ALA A 197 4.65 -5.00 23.07
CA ALA A 197 4.78 -4.49 24.44
C ALA A 197 3.53 -4.74 25.28
N ASN A 198 2.36 -4.87 24.65
CA ASN A 198 1.08 -5.17 25.31
C ASN A 198 0.73 -4.18 26.44
N ILE A 199 0.94 -2.89 26.17
CA ILE A 199 0.69 -1.78 27.10
C ILE A 199 -0.79 -1.76 27.50
N GLN A 200 -1.04 -1.67 28.80
CA GLN A 200 -2.36 -1.57 29.42
C GLN A 200 -2.63 -0.17 29.98
N ASP A 201 -3.87 0.05 30.38
CA ASP A 201 -4.27 1.29 31.06
C ASP A 201 -3.64 1.35 32.46
N GLY A 202 -3.05 2.50 32.80
CA GLY A 202 -2.29 2.71 34.04
C GLY A 202 -0.81 2.32 33.97
N ASP A 203 -0.32 1.77 32.86
CA ASP A 203 1.09 1.44 32.69
C ASP A 203 1.95 2.71 32.58
N ILE A 204 3.13 2.68 33.21
CA ILE A 204 4.16 3.70 33.03
C ILE A 204 5.06 3.27 31.86
N VAL A 205 5.06 4.08 30.79
CA VAL A 205 5.87 3.79 29.60
C VAL A 205 7.06 4.75 29.53
N VAL A 206 8.25 4.17 29.34
CA VAL A 206 9.52 4.89 29.25
C VAL A 206 10.23 4.51 27.96
N ASP A 207 10.60 5.51 27.17
CA ASP A 207 11.53 5.37 26.04
C ASP A 207 12.84 6.08 26.37
N LEU A 208 13.87 5.28 26.66
CA LEU A 208 15.18 5.76 27.11
C LEU A 208 16.01 6.39 25.99
N THR A 209 15.64 6.14 24.73
CA THR A 209 16.36 6.61 23.55
C THR A 209 15.39 7.23 22.55
N CYS A 210 14.52 8.11 23.03
CA CYS A 210 13.29 8.46 22.32
C CYS A 210 13.50 9.20 21.01
N GLY A 211 14.64 9.88 20.82
CA GLY A 211 14.96 10.58 19.57
C GLY A 211 13.84 11.52 19.14
N SER A 212 13.17 11.22 18.02
CA SER A 212 12.01 11.97 17.52
C SER A 212 10.69 11.69 18.26
N SER A 213 10.72 10.89 19.31
CA SER A 213 9.60 10.48 20.16
C SER A 213 8.49 9.74 19.41
N SER A 214 8.79 9.08 18.28
CA SER A 214 7.77 8.40 17.46
C SER A 214 6.98 7.34 18.24
N ILE A 215 7.62 6.61 19.15
CA ILE A 215 6.97 5.59 19.99
C ILE A 215 6.02 6.25 20.99
N LEU A 216 6.52 7.22 21.76
CA LEU A 216 5.74 7.90 22.79
C LEU A 216 4.59 8.72 22.21
N LEU A 217 4.80 9.39 21.07
CA LEU A 217 3.73 10.11 20.36
C LEU A 217 2.64 9.16 19.86
N GLN A 218 3.02 7.96 19.42
CA GLN A 218 2.04 6.97 19.00
C GLN A 218 1.20 6.48 20.18
N ILE A 219 1.83 6.19 21.32
CA ILE A 219 1.11 5.76 22.52
C ILE A 219 0.21 6.90 23.02
N ALA A 220 0.73 8.12 23.11
CA ALA A 220 -0.07 9.26 23.52
C ALA A 220 -1.30 9.46 22.62
N HIS A 221 -1.15 9.24 21.30
CA HIS A 221 -2.28 9.25 20.37
C HIS A 221 -3.28 8.11 20.61
N ASP A 222 -2.82 6.91 20.93
CA ASP A 222 -3.67 5.74 21.19
C ASP A 222 -4.44 5.84 22.53
N PHE A 223 -3.94 6.63 23.49
CA PHE A 223 -4.44 6.73 24.86
C PHE A 223 -4.85 8.16 25.27
N GLN A 224 -5.25 9.02 24.32
CA GLN A 224 -5.57 10.44 24.59
C GLN A 224 -6.62 10.68 25.69
N ASP A 225 -7.51 9.72 25.94
CA ASP A 225 -8.61 9.82 26.91
C ASP A 225 -8.37 9.04 28.21
N LYS A 226 -7.12 8.66 28.53
CA LYS A 226 -6.78 7.75 29.64
C LYS A 226 -5.71 8.30 30.58
N GLU A 227 -5.74 7.87 31.86
CA GLU A 227 -4.80 8.28 32.91
C GLU A 227 -3.42 7.59 32.76
N ASN A 228 -2.74 7.81 31.64
CA ASN A 228 -1.39 7.30 31.42
C ASN A 228 -0.33 8.39 31.56
N TYR A 229 0.77 8.04 32.21
CA TYR A 229 1.92 8.93 32.37
C TYR A 229 3.03 8.52 31.41
N PHE A 230 3.42 9.44 30.52
CA PHE A 230 4.46 9.22 29.51
C PHE A 230 5.73 9.95 29.91
N LEU A 231 6.84 9.23 30.07
CA LEU A 231 8.13 9.81 30.42
C LEU A 231 9.09 9.72 29.23
N THR A 232 9.66 10.87 28.86
CA THR A 232 10.64 11.00 27.77
C THR A 232 12.03 11.23 28.34
N PHE A 233 13.04 10.50 27.88
CA PHE A 233 14.45 10.83 28.14
C PHE A 233 15.17 11.04 26.81
N SER A 234 15.73 12.22 26.62
CA SER A 234 16.57 12.54 25.47
C SER A 234 17.96 12.93 25.95
N LEU A 235 18.98 12.25 25.43
CA LEU A 235 20.36 12.68 25.58
C LEU A 235 20.52 13.96 24.76
N LYS A 236 20.66 15.10 25.45
CA LYS A 236 21.08 16.35 24.82
C LYS A 236 22.46 16.11 24.22
N GLU A 237 22.56 16.05 22.89
CA GLU A 237 23.86 16.18 22.23
C GLU A 237 24.44 17.56 22.63
N ARG A 238 25.68 17.54 23.15
CA ARG A 238 26.47 18.72 23.46
C ARG A 238 27.12 19.26 22.20
#